data_AF-A0A813P4X8-F1
#
_entry.id   AF-A0A813P4X8-F1
#
_cell.length_a   1.000
_cell.length_b   1.000
_cell.length_c   1.000
_cell.angle_alpha   90.00
_cell.angle_beta   90.00
_cell.angle_gamma   90.00
#
_symmetry.space_group_name_H-M   'P 1'
#
loop_
_entity.id
_entity.type
_entity.pdbx_description
1 polymer ?
#
loop_
_entity_poly.entity_id
_entity_poly.type
_entity_poly.pdbx_seq_one_letter_code
_entity_poly.pdbx_strand_id
1 'polypeptide(L)'
;MNTDKADQAVKQCTDKVRDLKQSLSNFLIEYEQRGVPNGGDTIDLSWPNLLDQMNVLSSQITTIRNTIKDKLPILRSHGIIPMCLSQDKDPQLEQMTERRITTFTHDFMPTLLRTKNHPDIEEREKQLMNINNKNAPTTTITTQNDVQRRVQELNSVIHSITNMFMKTKEATEKTEKQYNLQPYNNSEDTKRLMEAMNSGIGLKIAETQSAVTTSNTDAINAQPSTSQARHVNVPRFVARAANRR
;
A
#
# COMPACT_ATOMS: atom_id res chain seq x y z
N MET A 1 4.21 -39.60 6.42
CA MET A 1 3.09 -38.69 6.08
C MET A 1 3.44 -37.20 6.26
N ASN A 2 4.39 -36.80 7.11
CA ASN A 2 4.85 -35.40 7.22
C ASN A 2 5.96 -35.02 6.23
N THR A 3 6.78 -35.97 5.77
CA THR A 3 7.85 -35.75 4.78
C THR A 3 7.29 -35.30 3.43
N ASP A 4 6.22 -35.95 2.96
CA ASP A 4 5.54 -35.62 1.69
C ASP A 4 5.00 -34.17 1.66
N LYS A 5 4.52 -33.65 2.80
CA LYS A 5 4.11 -32.25 2.92
C LYS A 5 5.28 -31.28 2.87
N ALA A 6 6.43 -31.66 3.44
CA ALA A 6 7.64 -30.86 3.36
C ALA A 6 8.20 -30.84 1.92
N ASP A 7 8.22 -31.99 1.25
CA ASP A 7 8.65 -32.10 -0.15
C ASP A 7 7.74 -31.28 -1.09
N GLN A 8 6.43 -31.33 -0.87
CA GLN A 8 5.48 -30.49 -1.60
C GLN A 8 5.72 -28.99 -1.35
N ALA A 9 6.01 -28.60 -0.11
CA ALA A 9 6.29 -27.22 0.25
C ALA A 9 7.59 -26.71 -0.39
N VAL A 10 8.64 -27.53 -0.39
CA VAL A 10 9.91 -27.23 -1.07
C VAL A 10 9.68 -27.09 -2.58
N LYS A 11 8.95 -28.02 -3.21
CA LYS A 11 8.64 -27.95 -4.64
C LYS A 11 7.91 -26.65 -5.00
N GLN A 12 6.89 -26.27 -4.23
CA GLN A 12 6.18 -25.01 -4.42
C GLN A 12 7.11 -23.78 -4.31
N CYS A 13 8.03 -23.78 -3.33
CA CYS A 13 9.00 -22.70 -3.21
C CYS A 13 9.96 -22.67 -4.41
N THR A 14 10.49 -23.83 -4.82
CA THR A 14 11.38 -23.96 -5.98
C THR A 14 10.71 -23.50 -7.27
N ASP A 15 9.45 -23.83 -7.48
CA ASP A 15 8.69 -23.40 -8.66
C ASP A 15 8.56 -21.87 -8.68
N LYS A 16 8.26 -21.23 -7.54
CA LYS A 16 8.19 -19.76 -7.46
C LYS A 16 9.54 -19.08 -7.66
N VAL A 17 10.63 -19.65 -7.16
CA VAL A 17 11.98 -19.14 -7.42
C VAL A 17 12.34 -19.29 -8.90
N ARG A 18 11.93 -20.38 -9.56
CA ARG A 18 12.12 -20.57 -10.99
C ARG A 18 11.37 -19.52 -11.80
N ASP A 19 10.12 -19.23 -11.45
CA ASP A 19 9.31 -18.19 -12.10
C ASP A 19 10.01 -16.82 -12.02
N LEU A 20 10.50 -16.44 -10.82
CA LEU A 20 11.23 -15.18 -10.62
C LEU A 20 12.53 -15.15 -11.43
N LYS A 21 13.27 -16.25 -11.46
CA LYS A 21 14.51 -16.36 -12.24
C LYS A 21 14.25 -16.18 -13.72
N GLN A 22 13.20 -16.80 -14.26
CA GLN A 22 12.80 -16.63 -15.65
C GLN A 22 12.42 -15.17 -15.93
N SER A 23 11.66 -14.54 -15.02
CA SER A 23 11.29 -13.13 -15.14
C SER A 23 12.51 -12.21 -15.12
N LEU A 24 13.49 -12.46 -14.26
CA LEU A 24 14.75 -11.71 -14.20
C LEU A 24 15.60 -11.93 -15.46
N SER A 25 15.65 -13.16 -15.98
CA SER A 25 16.36 -13.45 -17.23
C SER A 25 15.74 -12.71 -18.41
N ASN A 26 14.41 -12.73 -18.51
CA ASN A 26 13.69 -11.99 -19.54
C ASN A 26 13.94 -10.49 -19.41
N PHE A 27 13.87 -9.95 -18.19
CA PHE A 27 14.16 -8.56 -17.90
C PHE A 27 15.59 -8.16 -18.30
N LEU A 28 16.59 -8.99 -17.98
CA LEU A 28 17.98 -8.72 -18.35
C LEU A 28 18.18 -8.77 -19.86
N ILE A 29 17.55 -9.72 -20.56
CA ILE A 29 17.61 -9.80 -22.02
C ILE A 29 16.96 -8.57 -22.65
N GLU A 30 15.79 -8.14 -22.18
CA GLU A 30 15.13 -6.93 -22.65
C GLU A 30 15.98 -5.68 -22.37
N TYR A 31 16.61 -5.63 -21.20
CA TYR A 31 17.52 -4.55 -20.81
C TYR A 31 18.77 -4.52 -21.69
N GLU A 32 19.35 -5.68 -22.01
CA GLU A 32 20.52 -5.81 -22.88
C GLU A 32 20.15 -5.45 -24.32
N GLN A 33 19.10 -6.04 -24.89
CA GLN A 33 18.65 -5.78 -26.26
C GLN A 33 18.26 -4.32 -26.49
N ARG A 34 17.70 -3.66 -25.48
CA ARG A 34 17.33 -2.24 -25.54
C ARG A 34 18.46 -1.30 -25.08
N GLY A 35 19.49 -1.84 -24.43
CA GLY A 35 20.70 -1.14 -24.02
C GLY A 35 21.85 -1.20 -25.04
N VAL A 36 21.75 -2.04 -26.07
CA VAL A 36 22.73 -2.09 -27.16
C VAL A 36 22.46 -0.97 -28.18
N PRO A 37 23.39 -0.01 -28.35
CA PRO A 37 23.23 1.10 -29.27
C PRO A 37 23.53 0.62 -30.69
N ASN A 38 22.48 0.36 -31.48
CA ASN A 38 22.62 0.38 -32.92
C ASN A 38 22.62 1.85 -33.37
N GLY A 39 23.79 2.49 -33.29
CA GLY A 39 24.08 3.76 -33.94
C GLY A 39 23.38 4.98 -33.32
N GLY A 40 24.11 5.68 -32.45
CA GLY A 40 23.96 7.10 -32.15
C GLY A 40 22.53 7.63 -32.09
N ASP A 41 21.85 7.41 -30.97
CA ASP A 41 21.03 8.41 -30.30
C ASP A 41 20.57 7.85 -28.94
N THR A 42 20.39 8.77 -28.00
CA THR A 42 20.12 8.56 -26.58
C THR A 42 19.11 7.45 -26.28
N ILE A 43 19.47 6.60 -25.32
CA ILE A 43 18.70 5.51 -24.72
C ILE A 43 17.29 5.99 -24.35
N ASP A 44 16.30 5.69 -25.19
CA ASP A 44 14.88 5.79 -24.81
C ASP A 44 14.43 4.42 -24.26
N LEU A 45 15.03 4.06 -23.12
CA LEU A 45 14.39 3.12 -22.19
C LEU A 45 13.11 3.81 -21.75
N SER A 46 11.98 3.47 -22.40
CA SER A 46 10.65 3.92 -21.99
C SER A 46 10.50 3.57 -20.50
N TRP A 47 10.70 4.57 -19.64
CA TRP A 47 10.62 4.47 -18.19
C TRP A 47 9.33 3.76 -17.73
N PRO A 48 8.16 3.98 -18.37
CA PRO A 48 6.95 3.22 -18.09
C PRO A 48 7.11 1.70 -18.23
N ASN A 49 7.80 1.23 -19.27
CA ASN A 49 7.97 -0.21 -19.51
C ASN A 49 8.95 -0.83 -18.49
N LEU A 50 10.03 -0.11 -18.16
CA LEU A 50 10.95 -0.53 -17.12
C LEU A 50 10.23 -0.64 -15.77
N LEU A 51 9.42 0.37 -15.44
CA LEU A 51 8.64 0.42 -14.21
C LEU A 51 7.63 -0.73 -14.14
N ASP A 52 6.96 -1.04 -15.24
CA ASP A 52 6.00 -2.15 -15.31
C ASP A 52 6.70 -3.49 -15.03
N GLN A 53 7.85 -3.74 -15.67
CA GLN A 53 8.65 -4.96 -15.40
C GLN A 53 9.14 -5.01 -13.94
N MET A 54 9.57 -3.88 -13.36
CA MET A 54 9.95 -3.81 -11.95
C MET A 54 8.76 -4.05 -11.01
N ASN A 55 7.55 -3.61 -11.37
CA ASN A 55 6.33 -3.91 -10.62
C ASN A 55 6.01 -5.41 -10.66
N VAL A 56 6.17 -6.05 -11.82
CA VAL A 56 6.03 -7.51 -11.95
C VAL A 56 7.03 -8.23 -11.03
N LEU A 57 8.32 -7.87 -11.07
CA LEU A 57 9.33 -8.46 -10.20
C LEU A 57 9.04 -8.24 -8.71
N SER A 58 8.61 -7.03 -8.33
CA SER A 58 8.22 -6.69 -6.96
C SER A 58 7.04 -7.55 -6.48
N SER A 59 6.06 -7.78 -7.34
CA SER A 59 4.92 -8.65 -7.05
C SER A 59 5.36 -10.11 -6.85
N GLN A 60 6.22 -10.64 -7.71
CA GLN A 60 6.75 -12.01 -7.61
C GLN A 60 7.57 -12.21 -6.33
N ILE A 61 8.43 -11.25 -5.98
CA ILE A 61 9.19 -11.27 -4.72
C ILE A 61 8.25 -11.29 -3.51
N THR A 62 7.17 -10.51 -3.55
CA THR A 62 6.16 -10.48 -2.48
C THR A 62 5.42 -11.82 -2.38
N THR A 63 5.06 -12.43 -3.50
CA THR A 63 4.45 -13.77 -3.54
C THR A 63 5.38 -14.83 -2.97
N ILE A 64 6.68 -14.81 -3.32
CA ILE A 64 7.68 -15.73 -2.76
C ILE A 64 7.80 -15.53 -1.25
N ARG A 65 7.90 -14.28 -0.79
CA ARG A 65 7.99 -13.96 0.64
C ARG A 65 6.80 -14.52 1.42
N ASN A 66 5.59 -14.34 0.92
CA ASN A 66 4.37 -14.84 1.56
C ASN A 66 4.33 -16.37 1.54
N THR A 67 4.66 -16.98 0.39
CA THR A 67 4.73 -18.45 0.25
C THR A 67 5.73 -19.06 1.24
N ILE A 68 6.93 -18.50 1.33
CA ILE A 68 7.95 -18.96 2.28
C ILE A 68 7.45 -18.79 3.71
N LYS A 69 6.83 -17.65 4.05
CA LYS A 69 6.29 -17.40 5.39
C LYS A 69 5.25 -18.44 5.79
N ASP A 70 4.36 -18.82 4.88
CA ASP A 70 3.30 -19.80 5.13
C ASP A 70 3.86 -21.23 5.29
N LYS A 71 4.93 -21.57 4.56
CA LYS A 71 5.57 -22.90 4.61
C LYS A 71 6.67 -23.02 5.67
N LEU A 72 7.15 -21.90 6.21
CA LEU A 72 8.25 -21.83 7.19
C LEU A 72 8.08 -22.75 8.40
N PRO A 73 6.88 -22.92 9.00
CA PRO A 73 6.72 -23.80 10.17
C PRO A 73 7.06 -25.27 9.86
N ILE A 74 6.74 -25.73 8.66
CA ILE A 74 7.01 -27.10 8.20
C ILE A 74 8.47 -27.26 7.79
N LEU A 75 9.06 -26.22 7.19
CA LEU A 75 10.46 -26.24 6.77
C LEU A 75 11.43 -26.15 7.95
N ARG A 76 11.08 -25.41 9.02
CA ARG A 76 11.94 -25.26 10.21
C ARG A 76 12.16 -26.57 10.96
N SER A 77 11.23 -27.53 10.88
CA SER A 77 11.37 -28.82 11.55
C SER A 77 12.30 -29.80 10.82
N HIS A 78 12.83 -29.43 9.64
CA HIS A 78 13.70 -30.26 8.83
C HIS A 78 15.07 -29.61 8.68
N GLY A 79 16.14 -30.37 8.94
CA GLY A 79 17.52 -29.96 8.68
C GLY A 79 17.95 -30.42 7.28
N ILE A 80 18.66 -29.57 6.55
CA ILE A 80 19.27 -29.94 5.26
C ILE A 80 20.69 -30.44 5.56
N ILE A 81 20.99 -31.66 5.10
CA ILE A 81 22.30 -32.28 5.23
C ILE A 81 22.69 -32.88 3.88
N PRO A 82 23.93 -32.66 3.39
CA PRO A 82 24.49 -33.39 2.27
C PRO A 82 24.45 -34.91 2.50
N MET A 83 23.85 -35.68 1.59
CA MET A 83 23.75 -37.14 1.75
C MET A 83 24.96 -37.89 1.17
N CYS A 84 25.43 -37.47 -0.01
CA CYS A 84 26.65 -37.98 -0.66
C CYS A 84 27.38 -36.82 -1.34
N LEU A 85 28.70 -36.75 -1.17
CA LEU A 85 29.55 -35.86 -1.95
C LEU A 85 30.24 -36.69 -3.03
N SER A 86 30.04 -36.32 -4.29
CA SER A 86 30.68 -36.96 -5.43
C SER A 86 31.44 -35.91 -6.24
N GLN A 87 32.66 -36.27 -6.62
CA GLN A 87 33.47 -35.49 -7.55
C GLN A 87 33.15 -35.83 -9.01
N ASP A 88 32.30 -36.83 -9.25
CA ASP A 88 31.82 -37.17 -10.59
C ASP A 88 30.78 -36.16 -11.07
N LYS A 89 30.77 -35.94 -12.38
CA LYS A 89 29.80 -35.06 -13.02
C LYS A 89 28.42 -35.69 -12.94
N ASP A 90 27.50 -35.03 -12.25
CA ASP A 90 26.11 -35.45 -12.18
C ASP A 90 25.29 -34.67 -13.24
N PRO A 91 24.83 -35.33 -14.32
CA PRO A 91 24.06 -34.67 -15.37
C PRO A 91 22.67 -34.20 -14.89
N GLN A 92 22.10 -34.83 -13.85
CA GLN A 92 20.84 -34.36 -13.26
C GLN A 92 21.08 -33.08 -12.45
N LEU A 93 22.16 -33.02 -11.69
CA LEU A 93 22.56 -31.81 -10.97
C LEU A 93 22.89 -30.66 -11.94
N GLU A 94 23.59 -30.97 -13.02
CA GLU A 94 23.94 -30.01 -14.06
C GLU A 94 22.66 -29.46 -14.73
N GLN A 95 21.69 -30.31 -15.03
CA GLN A 95 20.42 -29.88 -15.62
C GLN A 95 19.58 -29.04 -14.63
N MET A 96 19.48 -29.46 -13.36
CA MET A 96 18.70 -28.75 -12.35
C MET A 96 19.30 -27.39 -11.97
N THR A 97 20.63 -27.26 -12.03
CA THR A 97 21.34 -26.02 -11.70
C THR A 97 21.63 -25.14 -12.91
N GLU A 98 21.11 -25.50 -14.09
CA GLU A 98 21.37 -24.82 -15.37
C GLU A 98 22.87 -24.66 -15.64
N ARG A 99 23.61 -25.76 -15.47
CA ARG A 99 25.07 -25.87 -15.66
C ARG A 99 25.91 -25.00 -14.75
N ARG A 100 25.33 -24.41 -13.69
CA ARG A 100 26.09 -23.63 -12.71
C ARG A 100 26.94 -24.52 -11.80
N ILE A 101 26.55 -25.77 -11.62
CA ILE A 101 27.22 -26.73 -10.74
C ILE A 101 27.36 -28.05 -11.49
N THR A 102 28.60 -28.42 -11.79
CA THR A 102 28.91 -29.68 -12.48
C THR A 102 29.20 -30.82 -11.50
N THR A 103 29.66 -30.50 -10.28
CA THR A 103 30.07 -31.50 -9.27
C THR A 103 29.67 -31.02 -7.87
N PHE A 104 29.26 -31.95 -7.00
CA PHE A 104 28.88 -31.64 -5.63
C PHE A 104 30.06 -31.90 -4.68
N THR A 105 31.00 -30.95 -4.68
CA THR A 105 32.31 -31.06 -4.01
C THR A 105 32.33 -30.33 -2.65
N HIS A 106 33.26 -30.73 -1.78
CA HIS A 106 33.48 -30.13 -0.45
C HIS A 106 33.79 -28.62 -0.49
N ASP A 107 34.32 -28.10 -1.60
CA ASP A 107 34.65 -26.68 -1.74
C ASP A 107 33.42 -25.80 -1.98
N PHE A 108 32.39 -26.34 -2.64
CA PHE A 108 31.22 -25.57 -3.05
C PHE A 108 30.04 -25.73 -2.08
N MET A 109 29.97 -26.86 -1.37
CA MET A 109 28.92 -27.15 -0.39
C MET A 109 28.74 -26.05 0.68
N PRO A 110 29.80 -25.48 1.29
CA PRO A 110 29.63 -24.43 2.30
C PRO A 110 28.96 -23.17 1.73
N THR A 111 29.24 -22.87 0.47
CA THR A 111 28.66 -21.72 -0.23
C THR A 111 27.18 -21.95 -0.54
N LEU A 112 26.79 -23.17 -0.93
CA LEU A 112 25.39 -23.51 -1.21
C LEU A 112 24.51 -23.54 0.04
N LEU A 113 25.05 -24.04 1.15
CA LEU A 113 24.33 -24.12 2.42
C LEU A 113 24.52 -22.87 3.29
N ARG A 114 25.10 -21.80 2.73
CA ARG A 114 25.34 -20.56 3.46
C ARG A 114 24.02 -19.93 3.88
N THR A 115 23.80 -19.83 5.19
CA THR A 115 22.69 -19.10 5.80
C THR A 115 23.05 -17.68 6.21
N LYS A 116 24.34 -17.31 6.12
CA LYS A 116 24.83 -15.99 6.48
C LYS A 116 24.42 -14.95 5.42
N ASN A 117 23.78 -13.87 5.87
CA ASN A 117 23.33 -12.76 5.04
C ASN A 117 24.50 -12.10 4.26
N HIS A 118 24.16 -11.35 3.21
CA HIS A 118 25.15 -10.56 2.47
C HIS A 118 25.73 -9.45 3.38
N PRO A 119 27.04 -9.13 3.30
CA PRO A 119 27.66 -8.10 4.14
C PRO A 119 26.90 -6.76 4.13
N ASP A 120 26.39 -6.31 2.98
CA ASP A 120 25.64 -5.05 2.88
C ASP A 120 24.32 -5.07 3.66
N ILE A 121 23.73 -6.26 3.85
CA ILE A 121 22.51 -6.43 4.65
C ILE A 121 22.88 -6.43 6.13
N GLU A 122 23.96 -7.13 6.52
CA GLU A 122 24.47 -7.14 7.90
C GLU A 122 24.85 -5.74 8.38
N GLU A 123 25.50 -4.94 7.52
CA GLU A 123 25.84 -3.56 7.86
C GLU A 123 24.60 -2.71 8.05
N ARG A 124 23.60 -2.84 7.16
CA ARG A 124 22.32 -2.13 7.30
C ARG A 124 21.58 -2.53 8.59
N GLU A 125 21.56 -3.82 8.93
CA GLU A 125 20.99 -4.30 10.20
C GLU A 125 21.73 -3.70 11.40
N LYS A 126 23.06 -3.67 11.36
CA LYS A 126 23.88 -3.04 12.40
C LYS A 126 23.60 -1.53 12.51
N GLN A 127 23.44 -0.84 11.39
CA GLN A 127 23.06 0.57 11.36
C GLN A 127 21.67 0.78 11.99
N LEU A 128 20.67 -0.03 11.64
CA LEU A 128 19.33 0.01 12.21
C LEU A 128 19.33 -0.27 13.72
N MET A 129 20.11 -1.26 14.16
CA MET A 129 20.27 -1.59 15.58
C MET A 129 20.96 -0.47 16.35
N ASN A 130 21.97 0.17 15.74
CA ASN A 130 22.63 1.35 16.30
C ASN A 130 21.68 2.55 16.40
N ILE A 131 20.85 2.79 15.37
CA ILE A 131 19.81 3.82 15.40
C ILE A 131 18.81 3.52 16.52
N ASN A 132 18.34 2.28 16.65
CA ASN A 132 17.45 1.87 17.73
C ASN A 132 18.07 2.11 19.11
N ASN A 133 19.34 1.78 19.30
CA ASN A 133 20.04 1.99 20.57
C ASN A 133 20.31 3.48 20.87
N LYS A 134 20.56 4.30 19.83
CA LYS A 134 20.73 5.76 19.96
C LYS A 134 19.41 6.49 20.20
N ASN A 135 18.32 5.98 19.62
CA ASN A 135 16.99 6.57 19.72
C ASN A 135 16.19 5.99 20.89
N ALA A 136 16.69 4.95 21.56
CA ALA A 136 16.20 4.50 22.86
C ALA A 136 16.32 5.68 23.83
N PRO A 137 15.21 6.33 24.22
CA PRO A 137 15.29 7.50 25.06
C PRO A 137 15.89 7.08 26.40
N THR A 138 16.86 7.86 26.89
CA THR A 138 17.31 7.90 28.29
C THR A 138 16.17 8.32 29.26
N THR A 139 14.91 8.21 28.83
CA THR A 139 13.70 8.57 29.56
C THR A 139 12.68 7.45 29.43
N THR A 140 12.63 6.62 30.47
CA THR A 140 11.42 5.95 30.98
C THR A 140 10.62 5.04 30.03
N ILE A 141 11.26 4.26 29.17
CA ILE A 141 10.60 3.11 28.51
C ILE A 141 11.52 1.89 28.61
N THR A 142 11.47 1.21 29.75
CA THR A 142 12.39 0.12 30.13
C THR A 142 11.78 -1.28 29.97
N THR A 143 10.65 -1.43 29.29
CA THR A 143 10.01 -2.76 29.17
C THR A 143 9.63 -3.08 27.72
N GLN A 144 10.08 -4.25 27.24
CA GLN A 144 9.70 -4.84 25.94
C GLN A 144 8.18 -4.82 25.71
N ASN A 145 7.40 -4.92 26.79
CA ASN A 145 5.95 -4.80 26.80
C ASN A 145 5.43 -3.43 26.35
N ASP A 146 6.09 -2.33 26.72
CA ASP A 146 5.64 -0.97 26.36
C ASP A 146 5.88 -0.68 24.87
N VAL A 147 6.99 -1.17 24.32
CA VAL A 147 7.28 -1.09 22.89
C VAL A 147 6.24 -1.90 22.10
N GLN A 148 5.91 -3.12 22.55
CA GLN A 148 4.87 -3.94 21.93
C GLN A 148 3.49 -3.27 21.99
N ARG A 149 3.15 -2.65 23.12
CA ARG A 149 1.91 -1.89 23.28
C ARG A 149 1.85 -0.71 22.31
N ARG A 150 2.92 0.07 22.20
CA ARG A 150 3.02 1.17 21.22
C ARG A 150 2.88 0.68 19.79
N VAL A 151 3.50 -0.45 19.45
CA VAL A 151 3.34 -1.09 18.13
C VAL A 151 1.89 -1.50 17.86
N GLN A 152 1.20 -2.08 18.86
CA GLN A 152 -0.21 -2.46 18.73
C GLN A 152 -1.13 -1.23 18.56
N GLU A 153 -0.89 -0.17 19.32
CA GLU A 153 -1.61 1.10 19.21
C GLU A 153 -1.43 1.70 17.81
N LEU A 154 -0.19 1.75 17.30
CA LEU A 154 0.10 2.23 15.94
C LEU A 154 -0.55 1.36 14.86
N ASN A 155 -0.48 0.03 14.99
CA ASN A 155 -1.16 -0.88 14.06
C ASN A 155 -2.68 -0.66 14.07
N SER A 156 -3.29 -0.42 15.24
CA SER A 156 -4.72 -0.08 15.35
C SER A 156 -5.05 1.22 14.62
N VAL A 157 -4.21 2.25 14.75
CA VAL A 157 -4.37 3.51 14.01
C VAL A 157 -4.25 3.29 12.50
N ILE A 158 -3.25 2.52 12.04
CA ILE A 158 -3.08 2.18 10.62
C ILE A 158 -4.32 1.46 10.09
N HIS A 159 -4.88 0.51 10.84
CA HIS A 159 -6.11 -0.17 10.47
C HIS A 159 -7.31 0.79 10.44
N SER A 160 -7.43 1.70 11.40
CA SER A 160 -8.48 2.73 11.41
C SER A 160 -8.41 3.64 10.19
N ILE A 161 -7.20 4.13 9.83
CA ILE A 161 -6.97 4.95 8.64
C ILE A 161 -7.30 4.16 7.38
N THR A 162 -6.85 2.91 7.29
CA THR A 162 -7.17 2.03 6.16
C THR A 162 -8.69 1.86 6.02
N ASN A 163 -9.38 1.60 7.13
CA ASN A 163 -10.84 1.45 7.14
C ASN A 163 -11.55 2.74 6.75
N MET A 164 -11.06 3.90 7.20
CA MET A 164 -11.58 5.20 6.79
C MET A 164 -11.41 5.40 5.29
N PHE A 165 -10.22 5.11 4.75
CA PHE A 165 -9.95 5.20 3.32
C PHE A 165 -10.85 4.26 2.51
N MET A 166 -11.05 3.02 2.95
CA MET A 166 -11.97 2.08 2.28
C MET A 166 -13.42 2.58 2.31
N LYS A 167 -13.88 3.12 3.45
CA LYS A 167 -15.23 3.71 3.57
C LYS A 167 -15.40 4.93 2.65
N THR A 168 -14.40 5.80 2.58
CA THR A 168 -14.41 6.95 1.66
C THR A 168 -14.45 6.49 0.21
N LYS A 169 -13.64 5.48 -0.16
CA LYS A 169 -13.66 4.87 -1.50
C LYS A 169 -15.03 4.29 -1.85
N GLU A 170 -15.66 3.55 -0.93
CA GLU A 170 -17.00 3.02 -1.14
C GLU A 170 -18.05 4.13 -1.28
N ALA A 171 -17.94 5.22 -0.52
CA ALA A 171 -18.84 6.36 -0.63
C ALA A 171 -18.69 7.04 -2.00
N THR A 172 -17.47 7.26 -2.48
CA THR A 172 -17.22 7.84 -3.81
C THR A 172 -17.71 6.93 -4.93
N GLU A 173 -17.47 5.62 -4.85
CA GLU A 173 -17.97 4.66 -5.84
C GLU A 173 -19.52 4.57 -5.85
N LYS A 174 -20.17 4.72 -4.68
CA LYS A 174 -21.64 4.77 -4.59
C LYS A 174 -22.19 6.06 -5.19
N THR A 175 -21.54 7.19 -4.97
CA THR A 175 -21.92 8.48 -5.55
C THR A 175 -21.74 8.48 -7.08
N GLU A 176 -20.65 7.94 -7.62
CA GLU A 176 -20.46 7.77 -9.07
C GLU A 176 -21.50 6.85 -9.71
N LYS A 177 -21.89 5.77 -9.02
CA LYS A 177 -22.98 4.88 -9.46
C LYS A 177 -24.34 5.59 -9.40
N GLN A 178 -24.59 6.43 -8.40
CA GLN A 178 -25.80 7.25 -8.33
C GLN A 178 -25.87 8.28 -9.46
N TYR A 179 -24.77 8.92 -9.85
CA TYR A 179 -24.76 9.82 -11.02
C TYR A 179 -25.00 9.10 -12.35
N ASN A 180 -24.57 7.83 -12.48
CA ASN A 180 -24.83 7.03 -13.68
C ASN A 180 -26.23 6.39 -13.72
N LEU A 181 -26.93 6.31 -12.59
CA LEU A 181 -28.26 5.68 -12.46
C LEU A 181 -29.40 6.66 -12.19
N GLN A 182 -29.11 7.93 -11.93
CA GLN A 182 -30.13 8.99 -11.89
C GLN A 182 -30.47 9.33 -13.34
N PRO A 183 -31.63 8.90 -13.87
CA PRO A 183 -32.06 9.45 -15.13
C PRO A 183 -32.37 10.93 -14.85
N TYR A 184 -31.83 11.84 -15.67
CA TYR A 184 -31.98 13.31 -15.53
C TYR A 184 -33.44 13.80 -15.59
N ASN A 185 -34.42 12.89 -15.63
CA ASN A 185 -35.84 13.17 -15.59
C ASN A 185 -36.38 12.99 -14.17
N ASN A 186 -36.41 14.08 -13.42
CA ASN A 186 -37.31 14.14 -12.28
C ASN A 186 -38.77 14.07 -12.81
N SER A 187 -39.44 12.93 -12.62
CA SER A 187 -40.83 12.70 -13.07
C SER A 187 -41.81 13.73 -12.50
N GLU A 188 -41.50 14.29 -11.32
CA GLU A 188 -42.29 15.36 -10.71
C GLU A 188 -42.11 16.69 -11.47
N ASP A 189 -40.89 17.02 -11.89
CA ASP A 189 -40.63 18.23 -12.67
C ASP A 189 -41.26 18.12 -14.08
N THR A 190 -41.22 16.93 -14.69
CA THR A 190 -41.93 16.69 -15.96
C THR A 190 -43.44 16.83 -15.81
N LYS A 191 -44.02 16.39 -14.68
CA LYS A 191 -45.45 16.58 -14.39
C LYS A 191 -45.78 18.04 -14.16
N ARG A 192 -44.97 18.78 -13.38
CA ARG A 192 -45.14 20.23 -13.20
C ARG A 192 -45.03 21.00 -14.51
N LEU A 193 -44.11 20.62 -15.40
CA LEU A 193 -43.99 21.21 -16.73
C LEU A 193 -45.23 20.89 -17.58
N MET A 194 -45.71 19.65 -17.59
CA MET A 194 -46.94 19.27 -18.29
C MET A 194 -48.16 19.99 -17.74
N GLU A 195 -48.29 20.16 -16.43
CA GLU A 195 -49.36 20.93 -15.78
C GLU A 195 -49.25 22.42 -16.09
N ALA A 196 -48.04 22.99 -16.13
CA ALA A 196 -47.83 24.38 -16.54
C ALA A 196 -48.18 24.60 -18.02
N MET A 197 -47.83 23.66 -18.91
CA MET A 197 -48.15 23.74 -20.34
C MET A 197 -49.64 23.51 -20.63
N ASN A 198 -50.28 22.58 -19.92
CA ASN A 198 -51.68 22.21 -20.19
C ASN A 198 -52.68 23.07 -19.40
N SER A 199 -52.29 23.56 -18.22
CA SER A 199 -53.20 24.25 -17.29
C SER A 199 -52.76 25.67 -16.94
N GLY A 200 -51.60 26.13 -17.41
CA GLY A 200 -51.11 27.50 -17.16
C GLY A 200 -50.74 27.79 -15.70
N ILE A 201 -50.72 26.78 -14.83
CA ILE A 201 -50.44 26.94 -13.40
C ILE A 201 -48.97 27.26 -13.22
N GLY A 202 -48.67 28.47 -12.75
CA GLY A 202 -47.30 28.95 -12.49
C GLY A 202 -46.82 30.11 -13.38
N LEU A 203 -47.54 30.42 -14.46
CA LEU A 203 -47.25 31.61 -15.29
C LEU A 203 -48.10 32.79 -14.80
N LYS A 204 -47.58 33.56 -13.83
CA LYS A 204 -48.16 34.87 -13.53
C LYS A 204 -47.83 35.81 -14.68
N ILE A 205 -48.86 36.17 -15.46
CA ILE A 205 -48.82 37.27 -16.42
C ILE A 205 -48.53 38.53 -15.60
N ALA A 206 -47.33 39.07 -15.76
CA ALA A 206 -47.02 40.40 -15.28
C ALA A 206 -47.72 41.40 -16.21
N GLU A 207 -48.86 41.94 -15.77
CA GLU A 207 -49.15 43.36 -15.95
C GLU A 207 -50.36 43.84 -15.12
N THR A 208 -50.06 44.86 -14.31
CA THR A 208 -50.89 46.03 -13.97
C THR A 208 -52.17 45.80 -13.14
N GLN A 209 -52.14 46.22 -11.87
CA GLN A 209 -52.84 47.45 -11.41
C GLN A 209 -52.76 47.63 -9.88
N SER A 210 -52.40 48.86 -9.52
CA SER A 210 -52.52 49.58 -8.26
C SER A 210 -53.74 49.23 -7.39
N ALA A 211 -53.53 49.08 -6.06
CA ALA A 211 -54.32 49.76 -5.02
C ALA A 211 -53.74 49.48 -3.62
N VAL A 212 -53.60 50.57 -2.87
CA VAL A 212 -53.13 50.74 -1.49
C VAL A 212 -54.27 50.51 -0.48
N THR A 213 -53.93 50.13 0.77
CA THR A 213 -54.52 50.53 2.10
C THR A 213 -54.52 49.30 3.04
N THR A 214 -53.60 49.12 4.01
CA THR A 214 -53.36 49.76 5.32
C THR A 214 -54.49 49.67 6.38
N SER A 215 -54.29 48.83 7.40
CA SER A 215 -54.59 49.06 8.84
C SER A 215 -54.11 47.84 9.65
N ASN A 216 -52.96 47.87 10.34
CA ASN A 216 -52.70 48.31 11.72
C ASN A 216 -53.75 47.96 12.78
N THR A 217 -53.39 47.05 13.70
CA THR A 217 -53.48 47.22 15.17
C THR A 217 -52.51 46.28 15.89
N ASP A 218 -51.78 46.88 16.83
CA ASP A 218 -50.68 46.37 17.64
C ASP A 218 -51.07 45.35 18.72
N ALA A 219 -50.10 44.49 19.09
CA ALA A 219 -49.94 44.00 20.46
C ALA A 219 -48.45 43.82 20.78
N ILE A 220 -47.93 44.73 21.59
CA ILE A 220 -46.57 44.77 22.15
C ILE A 220 -46.61 44.12 23.54
N ASN A 221 -45.68 43.19 23.86
CA ASN A 221 -45.07 43.17 25.19
C ASN A 221 -43.71 42.43 25.29
N ALA A 222 -42.71 43.19 25.75
CA ALA A 222 -41.53 42.87 26.59
C ALA A 222 -40.34 41.95 26.14
N GLN A 223 -39.18 42.63 26.01
CA GLN A 223 -37.73 42.29 26.04
C GLN A 223 -37.21 41.49 27.29
N PRO A 224 -35.88 41.21 27.50
CA PRO A 224 -34.72 40.90 26.60
C PRO A 224 -33.73 39.81 27.16
N SER A 225 -32.57 39.61 26.47
CA SER A 225 -31.28 38.97 26.87
C SER A 225 -31.19 37.43 26.78
N THR A 226 -30.17 36.78 26.22
CA THR A 226 -28.70 36.99 26.29
C THR A 226 -27.99 36.32 25.10
N SER A 227 -27.00 36.99 24.54
CA SER A 227 -26.00 36.44 23.61
C SER A 227 -24.80 35.91 24.40
N GLN A 228 -24.34 34.69 24.13
CA GLN A 228 -22.96 34.28 24.43
C GLN A 228 -22.40 33.41 23.29
N ALA A 229 -21.64 34.08 22.41
CA ALA A 229 -20.73 33.45 21.48
C ALA A 229 -19.50 32.92 22.24
N ARG A 230 -19.20 31.62 22.10
CA ARG A 230 -17.92 31.05 22.57
C ARG A 230 -16.86 31.24 21.50
N HIS A 231 -15.95 32.15 21.81
CA HIS A 231 -14.71 32.41 21.10
C HIS A 231 -13.74 31.23 21.24
N VAL A 232 -13.24 30.73 20.11
CA VAL A 232 -12.15 29.76 20.02
C VAL A 232 -10.85 30.48 20.36
N ASN A 233 -10.08 29.96 21.32
CA ASN A 233 -8.77 30.49 21.68
C ASN A 233 -7.69 29.49 21.27
N VAL A 234 -6.87 29.86 20.28
CA VAL A 234 -5.71 29.10 19.80
C VAL A 234 -4.46 29.64 20.50
N PRO A 235 -3.68 28.83 21.23
CA PRO A 235 -2.46 29.32 21.85
C PRO A 235 -1.36 29.55 20.81
N ARG A 236 -0.87 30.79 20.79
CA ARG A 236 0.19 31.31 19.92
C ARG A 236 1.57 30.94 20.48
N PHE A 237 2.41 30.32 19.65
CA PHE A 237 3.83 30.07 19.89
C PHE A 237 4.57 31.37 20.21
N VAL A 238 5.34 31.39 21.31
CA VAL A 238 6.30 32.46 21.60
C VAL A 238 7.70 31.85 21.59
N ALA A 239 8.49 32.24 20.60
CA ALA A 239 9.91 32.00 20.54
C ALA A 239 10.63 32.79 21.65
N ARG A 240 11.49 32.13 22.42
CA ARG A 240 12.45 32.84 23.28
C ARG A 240 13.84 32.26 23.08
N ALA A 241 14.63 33.01 22.32
CA ALA A 241 16.07 32.87 22.28
C ALA A 241 16.66 33.14 23.67
N ALA A 242 17.58 32.28 24.10
CA ALA A 242 18.51 32.57 25.18
C ALA A 242 19.88 32.00 24.81
N ASN A 243 20.69 32.87 24.22
CA ASN A 243 22.14 32.76 24.16
C ASN A 243 22.69 33.53 25.37
N ARG A 244 23.55 32.92 26.18
CA ARG A 244 24.66 33.58 26.91
C ARG A 244 25.44 32.58 27.80
N ARG A 245 26.72 32.45 27.44
CA ARG A 245 27.94 32.27 28.27
C ARG A 245 28.07 31.00 29.09
#